data_AF-A0A5F8H8W2-F1
#
_entry.id   AF-A0A5F8H8W2-F1
#
_cell.length_a   1.000
_cell.length_b   1.000
_cell.length_c   1.000
_cell.angle_alpha   90.00
_cell.angle_beta   90.00
_cell.angle_gamma   90.00
#
_symmetry.space_group_name_H-M   'P 1'
#
loop_
_entity.id
_entity.type
_entity.pdbx_description
1 polymer ?
#
loop_
_entity_poly.entity_id
_entity_poly.type
_entity_poly.pdbx_seq_one_letter_code
_entity_poly.pdbx_strand_id
1 'polypeptide(L)'
;MPRDEAGKEWQKDLLTGLTCANFPEQVVDNLPNDLSPGIYYGWASVGNGSVHKMVLSIGWNPYYRNLKKSVETHIIHTFKEDFYGEILSIVITGYIRPEKNFSSIDALISAIQDDIEEAKKQLDLPEHLKLKEHNFFHLPESKIMNGH
;
A
#
# COMPACT_ATOMS: atom_id res chain seq x y z
N MET A 1 -2.72 5.70 25.47
CA MET A 1 -1.58 5.42 24.57
C MET A 1 -1.10 6.78 24.07
N PRO A 2 0.19 7.13 24.23
CA PRO A 2 0.65 8.47 23.90
C PRO A 2 0.65 8.64 22.38
N ARG A 3 0.22 9.82 21.93
CA ARG A 3 0.35 10.28 20.55
C ARG A 3 1.79 10.75 20.36
N ASP A 4 2.43 10.30 19.31
CA ASP A 4 3.70 10.80 18.81
C ASP A 4 3.51 11.41 17.42
N GLU A 5 3.99 12.66 17.32
CA GLU A 5 3.94 13.54 16.17
C GLU A 5 5.05 13.14 15.17
N ALA A 6 4.72 12.39 14.12
CA ALA A 6 5.38 12.43 12.79
C ALA A 6 4.79 11.36 11.88
N GLY A 7 4.31 11.75 10.70
CA GLY A 7 3.62 10.87 9.76
C GLY A 7 4.42 9.65 9.28
N LYS A 8 3.66 8.59 8.99
CA LYS A 8 4.00 7.21 8.55
C LYS A 8 4.10 6.20 9.70
N GLU A 9 2.93 5.70 10.10
CA GLU A 9 2.81 4.57 11.01
C GLU A 9 2.92 3.26 10.21
N TRP A 10 3.92 2.44 10.54
CA TRP A 10 3.90 1.02 10.21
C TRP A 10 3.30 0.30 11.41
N GLN A 11 2.21 -0.41 11.19
CA GLN A 11 1.57 -1.16 12.26
C GLN A 11 1.45 -2.60 11.79
N LYS A 12 1.97 -3.52 12.60
CA LYS A 12 1.51 -4.90 12.51
C LYS A 12 0.04 -4.85 12.92
N ASP A 13 -0.85 -5.09 11.98
CA ASP A 13 -2.25 -5.23 12.31
C ASP A 13 -2.35 -6.41 13.27
N LEU A 14 -2.66 -6.10 14.53
CA LEU A 14 -2.72 -7.08 15.61
C LEU A 14 -3.84 -8.10 15.39
N LEU A 15 -4.79 -7.79 14.50
CA LEU A 15 -5.92 -8.64 14.16
C LEU A 15 -5.57 -9.60 13.02
N THR A 16 -4.92 -9.12 11.96
CA THR A 16 -4.64 -9.93 10.76
C THR A 16 -3.22 -10.49 10.72
N GLY A 17 -2.31 -9.97 11.57
CA GLY A 17 -0.90 -10.33 11.60
C GLY A 17 -0.07 -9.76 10.45
N LEU A 18 -0.69 -8.99 9.55
CA LEU A 18 -0.06 -8.40 8.38
C LEU A 18 0.69 -7.11 8.73
N THR A 19 1.80 -6.89 8.04
CA THR A 19 2.57 -5.65 8.12
C THR A 19 2.05 -4.66 7.09
N CYS A 20 1.42 -3.59 7.56
CA CYS A 20 0.85 -2.55 6.70
C CYS A 20 1.60 -1.21 6.85
N ALA A 21 1.87 -0.58 5.72
CA ALA A 21 2.41 0.77 5.60
C ALA A 21 1.29 1.80 5.52
N ASN A 22 1.34 2.84 6.35
CA ASN A 22 0.49 4.01 6.14
C ASN A 22 1.25 5.13 5.44
N PHE A 23 0.57 5.77 4.48
CA PHE A 23 1.06 7.00 3.86
C PHE A 23 0.71 8.22 4.70
N PRO A 24 1.55 9.27 4.68
CA PRO A 24 1.22 10.52 5.33
C PRO A 24 0.05 11.19 4.60
N GLU A 25 -0.77 11.93 5.34
CA GLU A 25 -1.99 12.54 4.85
C GLU A 25 -1.80 13.33 3.55
N GLN A 26 -0.69 14.08 3.45
CA GLN A 26 -0.34 14.85 2.25
C GLN A 26 -0.25 14.00 0.98
N VAL A 27 0.20 12.74 1.06
CA VAL A 27 0.23 11.84 -0.10
C VAL A 27 -1.19 11.41 -0.47
N VAL A 28 -2.02 11.14 0.54
CA VAL A 28 -3.39 10.67 0.36
C VAL A 28 -4.30 11.77 -0.21
N ASP A 29 -4.09 13.02 0.21
CA ASP A 29 -4.81 14.19 -0.30
C ASP A 29 -4.49 14.51 -1.77
N ASN A 30 -3.33 14.06 -2.27
CA ASN A 30 -2.93 14.21 -3.67
C ASN A 30 -3.36 13.02 -4.55
N LEU A 31 -4.08 12.03 -4.00
CA LEU A 31 -4.58 10.93 -4.81
C LEU A 31 -5.67 11.43 -5.77
N PRO A 32 -5.76 10.82 -6.97
CA PRO A 32 -6.85 11.12 -7.89
C PRO A 32 -8.21 10.91 -7.22
N ASN A 33 -9.13 11.86 -7.37
CA ASN A 33 -10.48 11.76 -6.80
C ASN A 33 -11.23 10.52 -7.32
N ASP A 34 -10.95 10.12 -8.56
CA ASP A 34 -11.57 8.97 -9.25
C ASP A 34 -11.13 7.61 -8.69
N LEU A 35 -10.12 7.60 -7.81
CA LEU A 35 -9.67 6.39 -7.13
C LEU A 35 -10.73 5.96 -6.10
N SER A 36 -11.52 4.96 -6.45
CA SER A 36 -12.60 4.46 -5.60
C SER A 36 -12.05 3.72 -4.38
N PRO A 37 -12.75 3.73 -3.23
CA PRO A 37 -12.38 2.89 -2.10
C PRO A 37 -12.42 1.41 -2.47
N GLY A 38 -11.44 0.64 -2.01
CA GLY A 38 -11.33 -0.78 -2.25
C GLY A 38 -9.90 -1.30 -2.19
N ILE A 39 -9.73 -2.53 -2.67
CA ILE A 39 -8.47 -3.26 -2.65
C ILE A 39 -7.86 -3.22 -4.04
N TYR A 40 -6.59 -2.85 -4.09
CA TYR A 40 -5.76 -2.72 -5.28
C TYR A 40 -4.52 -3.59 -5.13
N TYR A 41 -3.83 -3.82 -6.24
CA TYR A 41 -2.55 -4.51 -6.28
C TYR A 41 -1.53 -3.76 -7.12
N GLY A 42 -0.26 -4.06 -6.89
CA GLY A 42 0.80 -3.40 -7.62
C GLY A 42 2.19 -3.79 -7.16
N TRP A 43 3.12 -2.88 -7.44
CA TRP A 43 4.53 -3.01 -7.08
C TRP A 43 4.89 -1.98 -6.01
N ALA A 44 5.75 -2.38 -5.07
CA ALA A 44 6.31 -1.52 -4.04
C ALA A 44 7.82 -1.66 -3.97
N SER A 45 8.51 -0.57 -3.67
CA SER A 45 9.92 -0.56 -3.27
C SER A 45 10.08 0.30 -2.03
N VAL A 46 11.01 -0.10 -1.16
CA VAL A 46 11.38 0.62 0.06
C VAL A 46 12.78 1.18 -0.14
N GLY A 47 12.92 2.51 -0.10
CA GLY A 47 14.18 3.21 -0.38
C GLY A 47 14.73 2.85 -1.76
N ASN A 48 16.01 2.49 -1.83
CA ASN A 48 16.67 1.95 -3.03
C ASN A 48 16.64 0.41 -3.08
N GLY A 49 15.68 -0.20 -2.39
CA GLY A 49 15.54 -1.64 -2.27
C GLY A 49 15.01 -2.34 -3.52
N SER A 50 14.81 -3.65 -3.40
CA SER A 50 14.19 -4.45 -4.46
C SER A 50 12.69 -4.15 -4.60
N VAL A 51 12.19 -4.27 -5.82
CA VAL A 51 10.76 -4.12 -6.12
C VAL A 51 10.03 -5.44 -5.81
N HIS A 52 9.01 -5.35 -4.96
CA HIS A 52 8.19 -6.46 -4.48
C HIS A 52 6.73 -6.27 -4.85
N LYS A 53 5.98 -7.37 -4.93
CA LYS A 53 4.53 -7.33 -5.11
C LYS A 53 3.88 -6.75 -3.85
N MET A 54 2.76 -6.05 -4.01
CA MET A 54 1.99 -5.52 -2.89
C MET A 54 0.48 -5.61 -3.14
N VAL A 55 -0.27 -5.57 -2.04
CA VAL A 55 -1.69 -5.22 -2.03
C VAL A 55 -1.87 -3.91 -1.27
N LEU A 56 -2.91 -3.18 -1.64
CA LEU A 56 -3.18 -1.84 -1.14
C LEU A 56 -4.67 -1.72 -0.80
N SER A 57 -4.98 -1.29 0.41
CA SER A 57 -6.34 -0.93 0.81
C SER A 57 -6.48 0.59 0.77
N ILE A 58 -7.53 1.07 0.12
CA ILE A 58 -7.91 2.47 0.07
C ILE A 58 -9.30 2.58 0.66
N GLY A 59 -9.41 3.23 1.82
CA GLY A 59 -10.65 3.34 2.57
C GLY A 59 -10.92 4.76 3.04
N TRP A 60 -12.02 4.95 3.76
CA TRP A 60 -12.32 6.21 4.43
C TRP A 60 -11.86 6.16 5.89
N ASN A 61 -11.17 7.20 6.35
CA ASN A 61 -10.69 7.25 7.71
C ASN A 61 -11.81 7.72 8.68
N PRO A 62 -12.30 6.86 9.60
CA PRO A 62 -13.37 7.20 10.52
C PRO A 62 -12.98 8.28 11.55
N TYR A 63 -11.69 8.38 11.90
CA TYR A 63 -11.19 9.39 12.83
C TYR A 63 -11.31 10.82 12.29
N TYR A 64 -11.31 10.96 10.96
CA TYR A 64 -11.53 12.24 10.26
C TYR A 64 -12.95 12.38 9.72
N ARG A 65 -13.94 11.77 10.39
CA ARG A 65 -15.35 11.80 9.98
C ARG A 65 -15.58 11.33 8.54
N ASN A 66 -14.75 10.40 8.04
CA ASN A 66 -14.77 9.92 6.66
C ASN A 66 -14.62 11.04 5.61
N LEU A 67 -13.95 12.16 5.95
CA LEU A 67 -13.67 13.23 5.00
C LEU A 67 -12.34 13.01 4.26
N LYS A 68 -11.49 12.12 4.77
CA LYS A 68 -10.18 11.80 4.20
C LYS A 68 -10.08 10.32 3.92
N LYS A 69 -9.45 9.98 2.80
CA LYS A 69 -9.10 8.59 2.49
C LYS A 69 -7.95 8.16 3.41
N SER A 70 -7.79 6.86 3.61
CA SER A 70 -6.60 6.22 4.16
C SER A 70 -6.05 5.25 3.11
N VAL A 71 -4.74 5.06 3.13
CA VAL A 71 -4.06 4.12 2.24
C VAL A 71 -3.12 3.25 3.06
N GLU A 72 -3.40 1.96 3.05
CA GLU A 72 -2.68 0.93 3.77
C GLU A 72 -2.06 -0.06 2.79
N THR A 73 -0.73 -0.20 2.80
CA THR A 73 0.00 -1.08 1.87
C THR A 73 0.56 -2.29 2.58
N HIS A 74 0.22 -3.49 2.10
CA HIS A 74 0.90 -4.71 2.51
C HIS A 74 1.84 -5.18 1.41
N ILE A 75 3.14 -5.13 1.69
CA ILE A 75 4.17 -5.63 0.79
C ILE A 75 4.27 -7.14 0.97
N ILE A 76 4.16 -7.89 -0.11
CA ILE A 76 4.25 -9.36 -0.14
C ILE A 76 5.73 -9.76 -0.11
N HIS A 77 6.40 -9.42 0.99
CA HIS A 77 7.79 -9.73 1.25
C HIS A 77 8.06 -9.73 2.76
N THR A 78 8.86 -10.68 3.23
CA THR A 78 9.32 -10.71 4.62
C THR A 78 10.60 -9.89 4.75
N PHE A 79 10.49 -8.70 5.32
CA PHE A 79 11.65 -7.89 5.66
C PHE A 79 12.33 -8.41 6.93
N LYS A 80 13.66 -8.31 6.99
CA LYS A 80 14.45 -8.72 8.16
C LYS A 80 14.43 -7.68 9.27
N GLU A 81 14.27 -6.42 8.89
CA GLU A 81 14.30 -5.25 9.76
C GLU A 81 13.15 -4.33 9.36
N ASP A 82 12.65 -3.55 10.31
CA ASP A 82 11.69 -2.51 10.04
C ASP A 82 12.38 -1.36 9.29
N PHE A 83 11.69 -0.75 8.32
CA PHE A 83 12.22 0.31 7.46
C PHE A 83 11.54 1.67 7.75
N TYR A 84 11.27 1.96 9.03
CA TYR A 84 10.74 3.26 9.45
C TYR A 84 11.64 4.41 8.95
N GLY A 85 11.02 5.47 8.44
CA GLY A 85 11.73 6.62 7.86
C GLY A 85 12.07 6.46 6.37
N GLU A 86 12.03 5.24 5.82
CA GLU A 86 12.31 5.02 4.41
C GLU A 86 11.17 5.52 3.50
N ILE A 87 11.53 5.83 2.26
CA ILE A 87 10.56 6.20 1.23
C ILE A 87 9.94 4.94 0.65
N LEU A 88 8.64 4.74 0.90
CA LEU A 88 7.85 3.73 0.22
C LEU A 88 7.38 4.28 -1.12
N SER A 89 7.87 3.68 -2.20
CA SER A 89 7.47 3.97 -3.58
C SER A 89 6.50 2.89 -4.05
N ILE A 90 5.33 3.26 -4.58
CA ILE A 90 4.33 2.31 -5.07
C ILE A 90 3.87 2.61 -6.49
N VAL A 91 3.54 1.57 -7.24
CA VAL A 91 2.86 1.63 -8.54
C VAL A 91 1.64 0.73 -8.47
N ILE A 92 0.45 1.34 -8.53
CA ILE A 92 -0.83 0.63 -8.58
C ILE A 92 -1.04 0.13 -10.01
N THR A 93 -1.29 -1.16 -10.19
CA THR A 93 -1.43 -1.80 -11.50
C THR A 93 -2.84 -2.26 -11.81
N GLY A 94 -3.66 -2.47 -10.79
CA GLY A 94 -5.04 -2.91 -10.97
C GLY A 94 -5.86 -2.91 -9.68
N TYR A 95 -7.14 -3.17 -9.85
CA TYR A 95 -8.16 -3.20 -8.81
C TYR A 95 -8.66 -4.64 -8.63
N ILE A 96 -8.79 -5.09 -7.38
CA ILE A 96 -9.29 -6.43 -7.05
C ILE A 96 -10.79 -6.37 -6.78
N ARG A 97 -11.20 -5.54 -5.81
CA ARG A 97 -12.58 -5.54 -5.29
C ARG A 97 -12.90 -4.30 -4.45
N PRO A 98 -14.18 -3.99 -4.23
CA PRO A 98 -14.58 -2.95 -3.28
C PRO A 98 -14.30 -3.35 -1.84
N GLU A 99 -14.34 -2.35 -0.95
CA GLU A 99 -14.38 -2.58 0.49
C GLU A 99 -15.55 -3.51 0.84
N LYS A 100 -15.31 -4.45 1.77
CA LYS A 100 -16.31 -5.41 2.22
C LYS A 100 -16.37 -5.38 3.74
N ASN A 101 -17.58 -5.45 4.27
CA ASN A 101 -17.81 -5.69 5.68
C ASN A 101 -17.72 -7.20 5.94
N PHE A 102 -16.97 -7.59 6.96
CA PHE A 102 -16.82 -8.99 7.35
C PHE A 102 -17.52 -9.23 8.68
N SER A 103 -18.24 -10.35 8.77
CA SER A 103 -18.96 -10.76 9.98
C SER A 103 -18.07 -11.42 11.04
N SER A 104 -16.83 -11.77 10.69
CA SER A 104 -15.84 -12.36 11.59
C SER A 104 -14.41 -12.00 11.17
N ILE A 105 -13.48 -12.12 12.12
CA ILE A 105 -12.05 -11.92 11.88
C ILE A 105 -11.48 -12.97 10.90
N ASP A 106 -11.95 -14.22 10.98
CA ASP A 106 -11.52 -15.29 10.08
C ASP A 106 -11.94 -15.00 8.63
N ALA A 107 -13.15 -14.45 8.44
CA ALA A 107 -13.63 -14.06 7.11
C ALA A 107 -12.80 -12.89 6.54
N LEU A 108 -12.38 -11.95 7.39
CA LEU A 108 -11.47 -10.86 7.00
C LEU A 108 -10.11 -11.42 6.59
N ILE A 109 -9.50 -12.28 7.42
CA ILE A 109 -8.19 -12.88 7.13
C ILE A 109 -8.24 -13.69 5.83
N SER A 110 -9.28 -14.52 5.64
CA SER A 110 -9.47 -15.30 4.43
C SER A 110 -9.56 -14.41 3.19
N ALA A 111 -10.34 -13.32 3.26
CA ALA A 111 -10.47 -12.41 2.12
C ALA A 111 -9.16 -11.69 1.80
N ILE A 112 -8.37 -11.32 2.80
CA ILE A 112 -7.06 -10.70 2.55
C ILE A 112 -6.08 -11.72 1.95
N GLN A 113 -6.12 -12.98 2.38
CA GLN A 113 -5.31 -14.03 1.77
C GLN A 113 -5.71 -14.25 0.30
N ASP A 114 -7.00 -14.25 -0.01
CA ASP A 114 -7.50 -14.33 -1.38
C ASP A 114 -7.03 -13.13 -2.21
N ASP A 115 -7.07 -11.91 -1.66
CA ASP A 115 -6.58 -10.70 -2.32
C ASP A 115 -5.07 -10.78 -2.62
N ILE A 116 -4.28 -11.31 -1.68
CA ILE A 116 -2.82 -11.53 -1.86
C ILE A 116 -2.56 -12.55 -2.96
N GLU A 117 -3.29 -13.67 -2.98
CA GLU A 117 -3.13 -14.70 -4.01
C GLU A 117 -3.56 -14.20 -5.39
N GLU A 118 -4.63 -13.41 -5.46
CA GLU A 118 -5.06 -12.78 -6.71
C GLU A 118 -4.02 -11.78 -7.21
N ALA A 119 -3.52 -10.90 -6.32
CA ALA A 119 -2.46 -9.96 -6.66
C ALA A 119 -1.20 -10.67 -7.17
N LYS A 120 -0.79 -11.79 -6.56
CA LYS A 120 0.35 -12.58 -7.04
C LYS A 120 0.14 -13.06 -8.46
N LYS A 121 -1.03 -13.65 -8.76
CA LYS A 121 -1.38 -14.18 -10.09
C LYS A 121 -1.41 -13.07 -11.14
N GLN A 122 -2.10 -11.96 -10.85
CA GLN A 122 -2.20 -10.84 -11.78
C GLN A 122 -0.83 -10.22 -12.06
N LEU A 123 0.00 -10.01 -11.04
CA LEU A 123 1.33 -9.43 -11.19
C LEU A 123 2.34 -10.33 -11.91
N ASP A 124 2.05 -11.63 -12.07
CA ASP A 124 2.85 -12.54 -12.91
C ASP A 124 2.47 -12.48 -14.39
N LEU A 125 1.42 -11.75 -14.76
CA LEU A 125 1.09 -11.51 -16.17
C LEU A 125 2.16 -10.61 -16.82
N PRO A 126 2.56 -10.88 -18.09
CA PRO A 126 3.62 -10.13 -18.76
C PRO A 126 3.40 -8.61 -18.81
N GLU A 127 2.14 -8.18 -18.90
CA GLU A 127 1.77 -6.77 -18.93
C GLU A 127 2.03 -6.03 -17.61
N HIS A 128 2.03 -6.74 -16.49
CA HIS A 128 2.27 -6.18 -15.17
C HIS A 128 3.74 -6.36 -14.75
N LEU A 129 4.39 -7.45 -15.18
CA LEU A 129 5.80 -7.71 -14.91
C LEU A 129 6.72 -6.59 -15.42
N LYS A 130 6.45 -6.03 -16.60
CA LYS A 130 7.24 -4.90 -17.15
C LYS A 130 7.24 -3.65 -16.25
N LEU A 131 6.22 -3.49 -15.40
CA LEU A 131 6.13 -2.35 -14.48
C LEU A 131 7.07 -2.49 -13.28
N LYS A 132 7.51 -3.71 -12.96
CA LYS A 132 8.55 -3.96 -11.96
C LYS A 132 9.88 -3.29 -12.34
N GLU A 133 10.19 -3.29 -13.63
CA GLU A 133 11.43 -2.70 -14.18
C GLU A 133 11.26 -1.23 -14.57
N HIS A 134 10.12 -0.61 -14.24
CA HIS A 134 9.85 0.76 -14.62
C HIS A 134 10.87 1.72 -14.01
N ASN A 135 11.28 2.73 -14.79
CA ASN A 135 12.28 3.72 -14.37
C ASN A 135 11.91 4.40 -13.05
N PHE A 136 10.63 4.52 -12.73
CA PHE A 136 10.13 5.06 -11.46
C PHE A 136 10.83 4.47 -10.23
N PHE A 137 11.11 3.16 -10.20
CA PHE A 137 11.78 2.51 -9.08
C PHE A 137 13.31 2.64 -9.09
N HIS A 138 13.88 3.13 -10.19
CA HIS A 138 15.32 3.21 -10.42
C HIS A 138 15.79 4.67 -10.57
N LEU A 139 14.91 5.66 -10.39
CA LEU A 139 15.27 7.06 -10.47
C LEU A 139 16.15 7.42 -9.25
N PRO A 140 17.37 7.96 -9.48
CA PRO A 140 18.16 8.50 -8.37
C PRO A 140 17.43 9.71 -7.76
N GLU A 141 17.51 9.84 -6.43
CA GLU A 141 16.80 10.84 -5.60
C GLU A 141 16.92 12.30 -6.11
N SER A 142 17.93 12.61 -6.93
CA SER A 142 18.23 13.95 -7.44
C SER A 142 17.22 14.54 -8.44
N LYS A 143 16.19 13.80 -8.87
CA LYS A 143 15.19 14.30 -9.84
C LYS A 143 13.75 14.44 -9.33
N ILE A 144 13.42 13.98 -8.11
CA ILE A 144 12.03 14.01 -7.62
C ILE A 144 11.67 15.38 -7.00
N MET A 145 12.66 16.15 -6.54
CA MET A 145 12.49 17.55 -6.15
C MET A 145 12.79 18.47 -7.34
N ASN A 146 11.79 18.77 -8.16
CA ASN A 146 11.66 20.03 -8.91
C ASN A 146 10.27 20.08 -9.56
N GLY A 147 9.23 20.18 -8.73
CA GLY A 147 7.93 20.68 -9.14
C GLY A 147 7.84 22.14 -8.73
N HIS A 148 8.01 23.03 -9.71
CA HIS A 148 7.95 24.48 -9.58
C HIS A 148 6.51 25.00 -9.58
#